data_AF-Q702B8-F1
#
_entry.id   AF-Q702B8-F1
#
_cell.length_a   1.000
_cell.length_b   1.000
_cell.length_c   1.000
_cell.angle_alpha   90.00
_cell.angle_beta   90.00
_cell.angle_gamma   90.00
#
_symmetry.space_group_name_H-M   'P 1'
#
loop_
_entity.id
_entity.type
_entity.pdbx_description
1 polymer ?
#
loop_
_entity_poly.entity_id
_entity_poly.type
_entity_poly.pdbx_seq_one_letter_code
_entity_poly.pdbx_strand_id
1 'polypeptide(L)'
;MNKSELTPVFVLMASSLLFVQDDNVLAYGQVNDTTTSSNSNLTVTAINSSIVDTKLKTQFPIADEQENSSVKTVTYTPKFLCGNVMAGEGPVRPGHYDTDISILNKQVYPIKLFMKVIPNDGKSSNSIIKVVESESATGITCKDILPLVTDTKNLTEGFVLLTLPISGSMINAFPDPNNPEASILKSIDESQANLIEVQVFYTANALPQLPSEIIFNKIDFRILSDPTGKIPQDLLSKTLEVTLTSNAYQVYDQVLRVKSLLREKFRLSDSEMNTINIQIEKTEINSLFTSDDHAISSSRLNPNMYFR
;
A
#
# COMPACT_ATOMS: atom_id res chain seq x y z
N MET A 1 0.33 -44.24 17.86
CA MET A 1 0.82 -44.08 16.47
C MET A 1 0.73 -42.60 16.13
N ASN A 2 1.81 -41.85 16.39
CA ASN A 2 1.88 -40.41 16.06
C ASN A 2 2.44 -40.27 14.64
N LYS A 3 1.69 -39.60 13.76
CA LYS A 3 2.20 -39.06 12.51
C LYS A 3 2.66 -37.63 12.77
N SER A 4 3.95 -37.37 12.64
CA SER A 4 4.48 -36.01 12.54
C SER A 4 4.41 -35.55 11.10
N GLU A 5 3.74 -34.44 10.85
CA GLU A 5 3.81 -33.71 9.59
C GLU A 5 5.10 -32.89 9.54
N LEU A 6 5.93 -33.11 8.52
CA LEU A 6 7.06 -32.26 8.19
C LEU A 6 6.58 -31.13 7.27
N THR A 7 6.65 -29.90 7.74
CA THR A 7 6.63 -28.68 6.92
C THR A 7 8.03 -28.38 6.37
N PRO A 8 8.20 -28.15 5.05
CA PRO A 8 9.48 -27.73 4.50
C PRO A 8 9.69 -26.21 4.70
N VAL A 9 10.80 -25.85 5.34
CA VAL A 9 11.29 -24.47 5.43
C VAL A 9 12.10 -24.17 4.17
N PHE A 10 11.62 -23.21 3.37
CA PHE A 10 12.39 -22.63 2.26
C PHE A 10 13.47 -21.70 2.84
N VAL A 11 14.74 -22.04 2.62
CA VAL A 11 15.88 -21.18 2.92
C VAL A 11 16.18 -20.36 1.66
N LEU A 12 15.93 -19.05 1.70
CA LEU A 12 16.40 -18.12 0.68
C LEU A 12 17.92 -17.94 0.85
N MET A 13 18.72 -18.43 -0.10
CA MET A 13 20.14 -18.13 -0.17
C MET A 13 20.36 -16.79 -0.88
N ALA A 14 20.76 -15.77 -0.13
CA ALA A 14 21.30 -14.55 -0.69
C ALA A 14 22.76 -14.80 -1.13
N SER A 15 23.06 -14.55 -2.40
CA SER A 15 24.41 -14.66 -2.96
C SER A 15 25.36 -13.70 -2.27
N SER A 16 26.40 -14.22 -1.61
CA SER A 16 27.44 -13.42 -0.95
C SER A 16 28.56 -13.07 -1.94
N LEU A 17 28.84 -11.77 -2.08
CA LEU A 17 29.98 -11.25 -2.82
C LEU A 17 31.21 -11.22 -1.89
N LEU A 18 32.34 -11.77 -2.34
CA LEU A 18 33.64 -11.53 -1.70
C LEU A 18 34.27 -10.35 -2.43
N PHE A 19 34.57 -9.28 -1.71
CA PHE A 19 35.37 -8.17 -2.21
C PHE A 19 36.79 -8.26 -1.64
N VAL A 20 37.79 -8.01 -2.48
CA VAL A 20 39.17 -7.76 -2.09
C VAL A 20 39.35 -6.26 -2.18
N GLN A 21 39.58 -5.58 -1.06
CA GLN A 21 39.77 -4.14 -1.02
C GLN A 21 41.27 -3.82 -1.21
N ASP A 22 41.62 -3.20 -2.33
CA ASP A 22 42.90 -2.52 -2.52
C ASP A 22 42.72 -1.07 -2.05
N ASP A 23 43.35 -0.71 -0.93
CA ASP A 23 43.34 0.66 -0.40
C ASP A 23 44.26 1.54 -1.24
N ASN A 24 43.69 2.35 -2.14
CA ASN A 24 44.19 3.66 -2.53
C ASN A 24 43.14 4.43 -3.35
N VAL A 25 42.61 5.53 -2.79
CA VAL A 25 42.59 6.90 -3.34
C VAL A 25 41.52 7.74 -2.61
N LEU A 26 41.98 8.89 -2.12
CA LEU A 26 41.27 9.93 -1.37
C LEU A 26 40.21 10.70 -2.17
N ALA A 27 39.08 10.96 -1.49
CA ALA A 27 38.28 12.18 -1.35
C ALA A 27 38.05 13.14 -2.54
N TYR A 28 36.78 13.48 -2.76
CA TYR A 28 36.30 14.88 -2.72
C TYR A 28 34.79 14.91 -2.39
N GLY A 29 34.42 15.68 -1.36
CA GLY A 29 33.04 15.96 -1.00
C GLY A 29 32.53 17.26 -1.59
N GLN A 30 31.21 17.44 -1.60
CA GLN A 30 30.62 18.78 -1.52
C GLN A 30 29.21 18.73 -0.90
N VAL A 31 29.13 19.36 0.27
CA VAL A 31 27.92 19.74 1.01
C VAL A 31 27.48 21.10 0.47
N ASN A 32 26.17 21.31 0.29
CA ASN A 32 25.58 22.65 0.21
C ASN A 32 24.39 22.74 1.16
N ASP A 33 24.64 23.39 2.30
CA ASP A 33 23.63 24.00 3.15
C ASP A 33 22.98 25.20 2.45
N THR A 34 21.67 25.40 2.66
CA THR A 34 21.12 26.75 2.74
C THR A 34 19.92 26.76 3.68
N THR A 35 20.13 27.39 4.84
CA THR A 35 19.13 27.82 5.81
C THR A 35 18.35 29.02 5.26
N THR A 36 17.04 29.14 5.56
CA THR A 36 16.44 30.33 6.22
C THR A 36 14.90 30.28 6.36
N SER A 37 14.48 30.46 7.61
CA SER A 37 13.31 31.20 8.15
C SER A 37 11.88 30.99 7.64
N SER A 38 11.07 30.49 8.57
CA SER A 38 9.63 30.66 8.73
C SER A 38 9.24 32.10 9.16
N ASN A 39 8.26 32.73 8.50
CA ASN A 39 7.01 33.24 9.10
C ASN A 39 6.19 34.16 8.17
N SER A 40 4.87 33.96 8.26
CA SER A 40 3.77 34.94 8.23
C SER A 40 3.15 35.43 6.91
N ASN A 41 1.81 35.26 6.89
CA ASN A 41 0.74 36.07 6.29
C ASN A 41 0.74 36.29 4.77
N LEU A 42 -0.13 35.56 4.07
CA LEU A 42 -0.62 35.94 2.75
C LEU A 42 -2.11 36.30 2.82
N THR A 43 -2.38 37.60 2.80
CA THR A 43 -3.66 38.23 2.48
C THR A 43 -3.97 38.00 0.99
N VAL A 44 -5.12 37.40 0.70
CA VAL A 44 -5.64 37.21 -0.65
C VAL A 44 -6.08 38.55 -1.22
N THR A 45 -5.46 38.98 -2.32
CA THR A 45 -5.92 40.14 -3.10
C THR A 45 -6.74 39.61 -4.28
N ALA A 46 -8.03 39.92 -4.28
CA ALA A 46 -8.94 39.61 -5.37
C ALA A 46 -8.64 40.51 -6.58
N ILE A 47 -8.43 39.92 -7.76
CA ILE A 47 -8.42 40.63 -9.03
C ILE A 47 -9.69 40.27 -9.80
N ASN A 48 -10.62 41.22 -9.82
CA ASN A 48 -11.74 41.27 -10.75
C ASN A 48 -11.21 41.42 -12.18
N SER A 49 -11.65 40.55 -13.09
CA SER A 49 -11.71 40.90 -14.51
C SER A 49 -13.08 40.51 -15.06
N SER A 50 -13.94 41.52 -15.14
CA SER A 50 -15.22 41.50 -15.84
C SER A 50 -14.98 41.76 -17.32
N ILE A 51 -15.40 40.84 -18.19
CA ILE A 51 -15.78 41.19 -19.57
C ILE A 51 -17.28 40.96 -19.68
N VAL A 52 -17.97 42.09 -19.72
CA VAL A 52 -19.40 42.29 -19.88
C VAL A 52 -19.72 42.16 -21.36
N ASP A 53 -20.59 41.22 -21.74
CA ASP A 53 -21.32 41.30 -23.00
C ASP A 53 -22.81 41.41 -22.69
N THR A 54 -23.39 42.54 -23.09
CA THR A 54 -24.75 42.96 -22.76
C THR A 54 -25.55 43.01 -24.05
N LYS A 55 -26.50 42.09 -24.25
CA LYS A 55 -27.82 42.33 -24.87
C LYS A 55 -28.54 41.01 -25.21
N LEU A 56 -29.54 40.67 -24.40
CA LEU A 56 -30.94 40.59 -24.86
C LEU A 56 -31.86 40.54 -23.63
N LYS A 57 -32.48 41.68 -23.31
CA LYS A 57 -33.60 41.73 -22.36
C LYS A 57 -34.84 41.24 -23.08
N THR A 58 -35.26 40.02 -22.80
CA THR A 58 -36.65 39.60 -22.96
C THR A 58 -37.14 39.21 -21.58
N GLN A 59 -37.89 40.12 -20.96
CA GLN A 59 -38.40 40.02 -19.61
C GLN A 59 -39.66 39.15 -19.66
N PHE A 60 -39.49 37.85 -19.44
CA PHE A 60 -40.59 36.97 -19.06
C PHE A 60 -40.83 37.11 -17.56
N PRO A 61 -42.07 37.18 -17.08
CA PRO A 61 -42.33 37.18 -15.65
C PRO A 61 -41.88 35.82 -15.10
N ILE A 62 -40.82 35.81 -14.29
CA ILE A 62 -40.51 34.68 -13.41
C ILE A 62 -41.62 34.69 -12.37
N ALA A 63 -42.66 33.88 -12.61
CA ALA A 63 -43.35 33.27 -11.50
C ALA A 63 -42.29 32.42 -10.79
N ASP A 64 -42.02 32.71 -9.52
CA ASP A 64 -41.33 31.78 -8.64
C ASP A 64 -42.23 30.55 -8.47
N GLU A 65 -42.20 29.65 -9.45
CA GLU A 65 -42.45 28.24 -9.20
C GLU A 65 -41.22 27.75 -8.44
N GLN A 66 -41.29 27.87 -7.12
CA GLN A 66 -40.49 27.04 -6.23
C GLN A 66 -40.96 25.59 -6.46
N GLU A 67 -40.44 24.96 -7.52
CA GLU A 67 -40.50 23.52 -7.64
C GLU A 67 -39.83 22.96 -6.40
N ASN A 68 -40.62 22.30 -5.54
CA ASN A 68 -40.11 21.52 -4.42
C ASN A 68 -39.33 20.33 -4.99
N SER A 69 -38.10 20.55 -5.45
CA SER A 69 -37.24 19.53 -6.02
C SER A 69 -36.77 18.60 -4.91
N SER A 70 -37.46 17.48 -4.72
CA SER A 70 -37.04 16.43 -3.79
C SER A 70 -35.87 15.65 -4.35
N VAL A 71 -34.87 15.34 -3.52
CA VAL A 71 -33.75 14.48 -3.94
C VAL A 71 -34.27 13.06 -4.16
N LYS A 72 -34.02 12.53 -5.35
CA LYS A 72 -34.37 11.15 -5.74
C LYS A 72 -33.26 10.18 -5.39
N THR A 73 -32.02 10.56 -5.66
CA THR A 73 -30.87 9.67 -5.52
C THR A 73 -29.62 10.46 -5.17
N VAL A 74 -28.84 9.93 -4.23
CA VAL A 74 -27.51 10.45 -3.88
C VAL A 74 -26.47 9.40 -4.27
N THR A 75 -25.42 9.80 -4.98
CA THR A 75 -24.39 8.87 -5.47
C THR A 75 -22.99 9.32 -5.08
N TYR A 76 -22.12 8.35 -4.79
CA TYR A 76 -20.69 8.54 -4.57
C TYR A 76 -19.93 7.61 -5.51
N THR A 77 -18.80 8.07 -6.05
CA THR A 77 -18.05 7.33 -7.08
C THR A 77 -16.55 7.25 -6.75
N PRO A 78 -16.18 6.57 -5.64
CA PRO A 78 -14.77 6.29 -5.33
C PRO A 78 -14.07 5.54 -6.47
N LYS A 79 -12.85 5.99 -6.81
CA LYS A 79 -11.92 5.20 -7.63
C LYS A 79 -11.27 4.14 -6.76
N PHE A 80 -11.04 2.95 -7.29
CA PHE A 80 -10.25 1.91 -6.63
C PHE A 80 -9.06 1.48 -7.49
N LEU A 81 -8.03 0.99 -6.81
CA LEU A 81 -6.82 0.40 -7.36
C LEU A 81 -6.40 -0.76 -6.46
N CYS A 82 -6.41 -1.98 -7.01
CA CYS A 82 -6.22 -3.22 -6.26
C CYS A 82 -5.23 -4.13 -6.98
N GLY A 83 -4.20 -4.60 -6.28
CA GLY A 83 -3.32 -5.66 -6.77
C GLY A 83 -1.83 -5.29 -6.70
N ASN A 84 -1.03 -5.92 -7.55
CA ASN A 84 0.42 -5.81 -7.54
C ASN A 84 0.93 -5.21 -8.86
N VAL A 85 1.98 -4.38 -8.74
CA VAL A 85 2.74 -3.85 -9.87
C VAL A 85 4.17 -4.35 -9.77
N MET A 86 4.67 -4.95 -10.84
CA MET A 86 6.05 -5.42 -10.92
C MET A 86 6.99 -4.31 -11.39
N ALA A 87 8.30 -4.49 -11.17
CA ALA A 87 9.31 -3.54 -11.64
C ALA A 87 9.25 -3.36 -13.16
N GLY A 88 9.17 -2.10 -13.61
CA GLY A 88 9.18 -1.74 -15.04
C GLY A 88 7.82 -1.77 -15.75
N GLU A 89 6.71 -2.01 -15.03
CA GLU A 89 5.35 -1.97 -15.61
C GLU A 89 4.61 -0.67 -15.26
N GLY A 90 4.19 0.09 -16.27
CA GLY A 90 3.25 1.20 -16.13
C GLY A 90 3.80 2.48 -15.46
N PRO A 91 2.94 3.48 -15.20
CA PRO A 91 3.33 4.77 -14.63
C PRO A 91 3.42 4.78 -13.10
N VAL A 92 2.93 3.73 -12.45
CA VAL A 92 2.86 3.60 -10.99
C VAL A 92 4.08 2.83 -10.48
N ARG A 93 4.52 3.12 -9.25
CA ARG A 93 5.69 2.47 -8.69
C ARG A 93 5.43 0.96 -8.47
N PRO A 94 6.44 0.10 -8.55
CA PRO A 94 6.29 -1.31 -8.20
C PRO A 94 5.85 -1.44 -6.74
N GLY A 95 4.91 -2.33 -6.46
CA GLY A 95 4.31 -2.40 -5.13
C GLY A 95 2.99 -3.16 -5.04
N HIS A 96 2.53 -3.39 -3.81
CA HIS A 96 1.16 -3.81 -3.52
C HIS A 96 0.28 -2.58 -3.29
N TYR A 97 -0.85 -2.53 -4.00
CA TYR A 97 -1.82 -1.45 -3.94
C TYR A 97 -3.13 -1.96 -3.35
N ASP A 98 -3.60 -1.28 -2.32
CA ASP A 98 -4.88 -1.55 -1.68
C ASP A 98 -5.71 -0.26 -1.59
N THR A 99 -7.03 -0.43 -1.68
CA THR A 99 -8.01 0.65 -1.56
C THR A 99 -8.99 0.26 -0.47
N ASP A 100 -9.19 1.16 0.49
CA ASP A 100 -10.22 1.09 1.52
C ASP A 100 -11.19 2.26 1.35
N ILE A 101 -12.45 1.96 1.04
CA ILE A 101 -13.53 2.94 0.97
C ILE A 101 -14.31 2.84 2.29
N SER A 102 -14.11 3.83 3.14
CA SER A 102 -14.82 3.97 4.41
C SER A 102 -16.13 4.74 4.21
N ILE A 103 -17.21 4.22 4.78
CA ILE A 103 -18.55 4.80 4.74
C ILE A 103 -19.01 5.01 6.18
N LEU A 104 -19.23 6.26 6.58
CA LEU A 104 -19.81 6.63 7.87
C LEU A 104 -21.28 6.98 7.67
N ASN A 105 -22.16 6.24 8.34
CA ASN A 105 -23.56 6.62 8.49
C ASN A 105 -23.69 7.67 9.60
N LYS A 106 -24.14 8.88 9.26
CA LYS A 106 -24.34 9.97 10.23
C LYS A 106 -25.75 10.02 10.79
N GLN A 107 -26.61 9.09 10.39
CA GLN A 107 -27.99 9.04 10.81
C GLN A 107 -28.14 8.18 12.06
N VAL A 108 -29.11 8.55 12.90
CA VAL A 108 -29.54 7.79 14.10
C VAL A 108 -30.38 6.54 13.75
N TYR A 109 -30.32 6.09 12.51
CA TYR A 109 -31.01 4.91 12.00
C TYR A 109 -30.16 4.24 10.90
N PRO A 110 -30.31 2.92 10.69
CA PRO A 110 -29.59 2.21 9.63
C PRO A 110 -30.01 2.69 8.24
N ILE A 111 -29.12 2.53 7.27
CA ILE A 111 -29.35 2.93 5.87
C ILE A 111 -28.99 1.80 4.91
N LYS A 112 -29.73 1.71 3.81
CA LYS A 112 -29.47 0.80 2.69
C LYS A 112 -28.78 1.57 1.56
N LEU A 113 -27.66 1.04 1.08
CA LEU A 113 -26.96 1.55 -0.09
C LEU A 113 -26.75 0.44 -1.12
N PHE A 114 -26.83 0.82 -2.39
CA PHE A 114 -26.49 -0.03 -3.51
C PHE A 114 -25.04 0.18 -3.89
N MET A 115 -24.28 -0.89 -3.93
CA MET A 115 -22.88 -0.92 -4.36
C MET A 115 -22.78 -1.63 -5.70
N LYS A 116 -22.09 -1.02 -6.66
CA LYS A 116 -21.77 -1.62 -7.96
C LYS A 116 -20.31 -1.35 -8.31
N VAL A 117 -19.58 -2.36 -8.77
CA VAL A 117 -18.17 -2.23 -9.19
C VAL A 117 -18.12 -2.07 -10.71
N ILE A 118 -17.32 -1.11 -11.19
CA ILE A 118 -17.14 -0.80 -12.61
C ILE A 118 -15.63 -0.76 -12.89
N PRO A 119 -15.02 -1.88 -13.29
CA PRO A 119 -13.61 -1.93 -13.69
C PRO A 119 -13.38 -1.10 -14.97
N ASN A 120 -12.20 -0.48 -15.13
CA ASN A 120 -11.88 0.33 -16.32
C ASN A 120 -11.92 -0.48 -17.63
N ASP A 121 -11.45 -1.73 -17.59
CA ASP A 121 -11.34 -2.62 -18.77
C ASP A 121 -12.29 -3.83 -18.71
N GLY A 122 -13.32 -3.78 -17.86
CA GLY A 122 -14.15 -4.94 -17.56
C GLY A 122 -15.65 -4.64 -17.60
N LYS A 123 -16.46 -5.69 -17.46
CA LYS A 123 -17.90 -5.54 -17.30
C LYS A 123 -18.21 -5.09 -15.88
N SER A 124 -19.21 -4.22 -15.74
CA SER A 124 -19.67 -3.84 -14.41
C SER A 124 -20.31 -5.03 -13.69
N SER A 125 -20.14 -5.09 -12.38
CA SER A 125 -20.79 -6.08 -11.53
C SER A 125 -22.30 -5.87 -11.45
N ASN A 126 -23.00 -6.89 -10.94
CA ASN A 126 -24.34 -6.70 -10.42
C ASN A 126 -24.30 -5.79 -9.19
N SER A 127 -25.42 -5.13 -8.91
CA SER A 127 -25.56 -4.29 -7.72
C SER A 127 -25.81 -5.16 -6.49
N ILE A 128 -25.14 -4.82 -5.38
CA ILE A 128 -25.30 -5.48 -4.08
C ILE A 128 -25.88 -4.47 -3.10
N ILE A 129 -26.77 -4.92 -2.21
CA ILE A 129 -27.27 -4.09 -1.11
C ILE A 129 -26.33 -4.23 0.07
N LYS A 130 -25.87 -3.10 0.60
CA LYS A 130 -25.16 -3.00 1.87
C LYS A 130 -26.03 -2.22 2.85
N VAL A 131 -26.14 -2.73 4.07
CA VAL A 131 -26.79 -2.03 5.18
C VAL A 131 -25.68 -1.48 6.07
N VAL A 132 -25.77 -0.20 6.41
CA VAL A 132 -24.85 0.45 7.35
C VAL A 132 -25.66 0.82 8.58
N GLU A 133 -25.22 0.33 9.74
CA GLU A 133 -25.91 0.57 11.00
C GLU A 133 -25.91 2.05 11.38
N SER A 134 -26.85 2.43 12.25
CA SER A 134 -26.94 3.79 12.81
C SER A 134 -25.61 4.24 13.41
N GLU A 135 -25.20 5.48 13.13
CA GLU A 135 -24.02 6.13 13.72
C GLU A 135 -22.74 5.26 13.68
N SER A 136 -22.60 4.44 12.64
CA SER A 136 -21.52 3.46 12.49
C SER A 136 -20.76 3.66 11.19
N ALA A 137 -19.54 3.15 11.16
CA ALA A 137 -18.71 3.11 9.96
C ALA A 137 -18.53 1.68 9.45
N THR A 138 -18.45 1.52 8.14
CA THR A 138 -18.11 0.26 7.46
C THR A 138 -17.09 0.53 6.36
N GLY A 139 -16.30 -0.48 6.00
CA GLY A 139 -15.28 -0.40 4.96
C GLY A 139 -15.60 -1.30 3.77
N ILE A 140 -15.19 -0.88 2.57
CA ILE A 140 -15.14 -1.71 1.36
C ILE A 140 -13.68 -1.74 0.91
N THR A 141 -13.05 -2.90 1.02
CA THR A 141 -11.64 -3.10 0.72
C THR A 141 -11.44 -3.77 -0.64
N CYS A 142 -10.21 -3.88 -1.13
CA CYS A 142 -9.94 -4.68 -2.32
C CYS A 142 -10.38 -6.15 -2.18
N LYS A 143 -10.45 -6.71 -0.96
CA LYS A 143 -10.99 -8.06 -0.73
C LYS A 143 -12.48 -8.16 -1.03
N ASP A 144 -13.23 -7.08 -0.85
CA ASP A 144 -14.66 -7.00 -1.17
C ASP A 144 -14.90 -6.71 -2.66
N ILE A 145 -13.98 -5.96 -3.29
CA ILE A 145 -14.09 -5.52 -4.69
C ILE A 145 -13.69 -6.62 -5.66
N LEU A 146 -12.51 -7.25 -5.46
CA LEU A 146 -11.92 -8.19 -6.41
C LEU A 146 -12.83 -9.38 -6.76
N PRO A 147 -13.59 -10.00 -5.84
CA PRO A 147 -14.53 -11.08 -6.18
C PRO A 147 -15.66 -10.67 -7.14
N LEU A 148 -15.92 -9.37 -7.28
CA LEU A 148 -16.97 -8.83 -8.14
C LEU A 148 -16.47 -8.46 -9.54
N VAL A 149 -15.16 -8.58 -9.78
CA VAL A 149 -14.51 -8.31 -11.06
C VAL A 149 -14.27 -9.63 -11.79
N THR A 150 -14.76 -9.76 -13.01
CA THR A 150 -14.64 -10.99 -13.81
C THR A 150 -13.26 -11.17 -14.44
N ASP A 151 -12.56 -10.07 -14.75
CA ASP A 151 -11.28 -10.07 -15.45
C ASP A 151 -10.20 -9.50 -14.53
N THR A 152 -9.72 -10.31 -13.59
CA THR A 152 -8.67 -9.90 -12.65
C THR A 152 -7.31 -9.85 -13.35
N LYS A 153 -6.74 -8.65 -13.41
CA LYS A 153 -5.34 -8.42 -13.83
C LYS A 153 -4.46 -8.33 -12.57
N ASN A 154 -3.14 -8.36 -12.77
CA ASN A 154 -2.17 -8.12 -11.69
C ASN A 154 -2.49 -6.82 -10.94
N LEU A 155 -2.85 -5.77 -11.67
CA LEU A 155 -3.38 -4.52 -11.15
C LEU A 155 -4.76 -4.27 -11.77
N THR A 156 -5.78 -4.16 -10.93
CA THR A 156 -7.15 -3.89 -11.34
C THR A 156 -7.57 -2.52 -10.80
N GLU A 157 -8.05 -1.65 -11.69
CA GLU A 157 -8.59 -0.35 -11.32
C GLU A 157 -9.98 -0.12 -11.91
N GLY A 158 -10.69 0.84 -11.32
CA GLY A 158 -12.01 1.23 -11.76
C GLY A 158 -12.69 2.11 -10.73
N PHE A 159 -14.02 2.07 -10.72
CA PHE A 159 -14.85 2.84 -9.81
C PHE A 159 -15.83 1.94 -9.07
N VAL A 160 -16.09 2.25 -7.80
CA VAL A 160 -17.25 1.72 -7.08
C VAL A 160 -18.32 2.80 -7.09
N LEU A 161 -19.52 2.46 -7.56
CA LEU A 161 -20.69 3.32 -7.52
C LEU A 161 -21.51 2.97 -6.28
N LEU A 162 -21.58 3.90 -5.33
CA LEU A 162 -22.42 3.81 -4.13
C LEU A 162 -23.65 4.69 -4.34
N THR A 163 -24.84 4.10 -4.28
CA THR A 163 -26.10 4.78 -4.58
C THR A 163 -27.06 4.66 -3.40
N LEU A 164 -27.54 5.80 -2.91
CA LEU A 164 -28.60 5.90 -1.91
C LEU A 164 -29.90 6.24 -2.64
N PRO A 165 -30.82 5.27 -2.76
CA PRO A 165 -32.11 5.49 -3.38
C PRO A 165 -33.06 6.18 -2.39
N ILE A 166 -33.11 7.50 -2.40
CA ILE A 166 -33.90 8.27 -1.42
C ILE A 166 -35.40 8.07 -1.64
N SER A 167 -35.85 8.20 -2.88
CA SER A 167 -37.25 8.09 -3.25
C SER A 167 -37.43 7.52 -4.66
N GLY A 168 -38.55 6.82 -4.90
CA GLY A 168 -38.94 6.39 -6.23
C GLY A 168 -38.32 5.08 -6.74
N SER A 169 -37.79 4.24 -5.86
CA SER A 169 -37.38 2.85 -6.15
C SER A 169 -38.23 1.84 -5.35
N MET A 170 -38.27 0.58 -5.79
CA MET A 170 -38.93 -0.50 -5.02
C MET A 170 -38.23 -0.80 -3.69
N ILE A 171 -36.94 -0.46 -3.57
CA ILE A 171 -36.13 -0.59 -2.36
C ILE A 171 -35.53 0.79 -2.07
N ASN A 172 -35.93 1.43 -0.97
CA ASN A 172 -35.47 2.77 -0.60
C ASN A 172 -34.31 2.69 0.42
N ALA A 173 -33.59 3.79 0.57
CA ALA A 173 -32.42 3.90 1.44
C ALA A 173 -32.76 3.79 2.93
N PHE A 174 -34.02 3.98 3.29
CA PHE A 174 -34.47 4.03 4.67
C PHE A 174 -35.23 2.74 5.01
N PRO A 175 -34.68 1.83 5.83
CA PRO A 175 -35.41 0.68 6.34
C PRO A 175 -36.54 1.12 7.29
N ASP A 176 -37.60 0.31 7.40
CA ASP A 176 -38.64 0.52 8.41
C ASP A 176 -38.09 0.13 9.79
N PRO A 177 -38.17 1.01 10.82
CA PRO A 177 -37.71 0.71 12.18
C PRO A 177 -38.33 -0.56 12.79
N ASN A 178 -39.56 -0.91 12.38
CA ASN A 178 -40.29 -2.07 12.90
C ASN A 178 -40.17 -3.31 11.98
N ASN A 179 -39.69 -3.12 10.75
CA ASN A 179 -39.46 -4.20 9.78
C ASN A 179 -38.24 -3.87 8.90
N PRO A 180 -37.02 -4.32 9.26
CA PRO A 180 -35.80 -4.02 8.53
C PRO A 180 -35.81 -4.45 7.05
N GLU A 181 -36.67 -5.40 6.69
CA GLU A 181 -36.84 -5.87 5.31
C GLU A 181 -37.66 -4.87 4.46
N ALA A 182 -38.59 -4.14 5.09
CA ALA A 182 -39.34 -3.07 4.45
C ALA A 182 -38.52 -1.78 4.33
N SER A 183 -38.94 -0.88 3.45
CA SER A 183 -38.32 0.44 3.29
C SER A 183 -39.37 1.53 3.34
N ILE A 184 -39.08 2.62 4.04
CA ILE A 184 -39.95 3.80 4.15
C ILE A 184 -39.59 4.84 3.10
N LEU A 185 -40.60 5.55 2.60
CA LEU A 185 -40.41 6.71 1.73
C LEU A 185 -40.12 7.93 2.61
N LYS A 186 -38.98 8.57 2.38
CA LYS A 186 -38.63 9.84 3.01
C LYS A 186 -38.23 10.81 1.90
N SER A 187 -38.84 11.99 1.87
CA SER A 187 -38.38 13.08 1.03
C SER A 187 -37.30 13.84 1.77
N ILE A 188 -36.18 14.11 1.10
CA ILE A 188 -35.13 15.00 1.61
C ILE A 188 -34.83 16.06 0.55
N ASP A 189 -34.38 17.22 0.99
CA ASP A 189 -33.86 18.28 0.14
C ASP A 189 -32.32 18.23 0.05
N GLU A 190 -31.74 19.17 -0.70
CA GLU A 190 -30.28 19.28 -0.88
C GLU A 190 -29.53 19.51 0.45
N SER A 191 -30.10 20.32 1.34
CA SER A 191 -29.49 20.63 2.64
C SER A 191 -29.44 19.42 3.57
N GLN A 192 -30.33 18.45 3.34
CA GLN A 192 -30.46 17.20 4.09
C GLN A 192 -29.78 16.00 3.42
N ALA A 193 -29.22 16.17 2.21
CA ALA A 193 -28.63 15.09 1.43
C ALA A 193 -27.30 14.56 1.98
N ASN A 194 -26.75 15.22 3.01
CA ASN A 194 -25.53 14.82 3.70
C ASN A 194 -25.74 13.62 4.65
N LEU A 195 -26.36 12.56 4.14
CA LEU A 195 -26.78 11.39 4.93
C LEU A 195 -25.60 10.54 5.41
N ILE A 196 -24.60 10.40 4.54
CA ILE A 196 -23.37 9.64 4.80
C ILE A 196 -22.13 10.47 4.50
N GLU A 197 -21.00 9.98 4.98
CA GLU A 197 -19.69 10.44 4.58
C GLU A 197 -18.92 9.27 3.97
N VAL A 198 -18.33 9.51 2.79
CA VAL A 198 -17.51 8.52 2.09
C VAL A 198 -16.10 9.05 1.98
N GLN A 199 -15.14 8.28 2.48
CA GLN A 199 -13.72 8.56 2.42
C GLN A 199 -13.01 7.37 1.76
N VAL A 200 -12.00 7.65 0.97
CA VAL A 200 -11.17 6.63 0.34
C VAL A 200 -9.75 6.77 0.84
N PHE A 201 -9.17 5.66 1.26
CA PHE A 201 -7.76 5.51 1.59
C PHE A 201 -7.11 4.63 0.54
N TYR A 202 -6.03 5.15 -0.04
CA TYR A 202 -5.16 4.42 -0.96
C TYR A 202 -3.86 4.14 -0.23
N THR A 203 -3.45 2.88 -0.24
CA THR A 203 -2.13 2.47 0.24
C THR A 203 -1.35 1.87 -0.91
N ALA A 204 -0.10 2.29 -1.05
CA ALA A 204 0.86 1.69 -1.96
C ALA A 204 2.05 1.17 -1.15
N ASN A 205 2.61 0.05 -1.60
CA ASN A 205 3.66 -0.68 -0.90
C ASN A 205 3.23 -1.14 0.49
N ALA A 206 1.93 -1.41 0.70
CA ALA A 206 1.46 -2.05 1.92
C ALA A 206 2.15 -3.41 2.08
N LEU A 207 3.21 -3.46 2.88
CA LEU A 207 3.94 -4.70 3.12
C LEU A 207 3.07 -5.56 4.05
N PRO A 208 2.84 -6.85 3.71
CA PRO A 208 2.18 -7.79 4.61
C PRO A 208 2.94 -7.97 5.93
N GLN A 209 4.23 -7.67 5.94
CA GLN A 209 5.12 -7.68 7.09
C GLN A 209 5.92 -6.39 7.12
N LEU A 210 5.97 -5.74 8.28
CA LEU A 210 6.75 -4.52 8.47
C LEU A 210 8.21 -4.73 8.02
N PRO A 211 8.88 -3.68 7.51
CA PRO A 211 10.30 -3.71 7.21
C PRO A 211 11.04 -4.26 8.44
N SER A 212 11.60 -5.46 8.32
CA SER A 212 12.34 -6.07 9.42
C SER A 212 13.76 -5.54 9.44
N GLU A 213 14.28 -5.30 10.64
CA GLU A 213 15.70 -5.02 10.84
C GLU A 213 16.48 -6.24 10.34
N ILE A 214 17.30 -6.05 9.30
CA ILE A 214 18.21 -7.10 8.86
C ILE A 214 19.55 -6.82 9.53
N ILE A 215 19.95 -7.73 10.40
CA ILE A 215 21.24 -7.69 11.07
C ILE A 215 22.21 -8.49 10.22
N PHE A 216 23.41 -7.97 10.03
CA PHE A 216 24.49 -8.65 9.35
C PHE A 216 25.76 -8.57 10.17
N ASN A 217 26.55 -9.64 10.12
CA ASN A 217 27.91 -9.63 10.62
C ASN A 217 28.86 -9.45 9.44
N LYS A 218 29.65 -8.39 9.47
CA LYS A 218 30.85 -8.27 8.66
C LYS A 218 31.99 -8.97 9.38
N ILE A 219 32.62 -9.94 8.73
CA ILE A 219 33.67 -10.78 9.29
C ILE A 219 34.91 -10.62 8.42
N ASP A 220 35.97 -10.11 9.03
CA ASP A 220 37.29 -10.05 8.41
C ASP A 220 38.07 -11.27 8.88
N PHE A 221 38.58 -12.07 7.95
CA PHE A 221 39.27 -13.32 8.25
C PHE A 221 40.45 -13.57 7.32
N ARG A 222 41.35 -14.46 7.74
CA ARG A 222 42.44 -14.98 6.91
C ARG A 222 42.40 -16.48 6.83
N ILE A 223 42.79 -17.00 5.67
CA ILE A 223 43.04 -18.42 5.49
C ILE A 223 44.53 -18.64 5.69
N LEU A 224 44.90 -19.26 6.81
CA LEU A 224 46.29 -19.48 7.19
C LEU A 224 46.91 -20.65 6.41
N SER A 225 46.11 -21.69 6.18
CA SER A 225 46.55 -22.85 5.41
C SER A 225 45.37 -23.58 4.77
N ASP A 226 45.54 -23.96 3.52
CA ASP A 226 44.64 -24.88 2.80
C ASP A 226 45.43 -26.09 2.27
N PRO A 227 45.44 -27.22 3.00
CA PRO A 227 46.08 -28.45 2.53
C PRO A 227 45.36 -29.11 1.34
N THR A 228 44.15 -28.67 1.01
CA THR A 228 43.30 -29.28 -0.03
C THR A 228 43.69 -28.80 -1.43
N GLY A 229 44.29 -27.62 -1.52
CA GLY A 229 44.67 -26.96 -2.78
C GLY A 229 43.48 -26.49 -3.63
N LYS A 230 42.26 -26.54 -3.09
CA LYS A 230 41.03 -26.13 -3.80
C LYS A 230 40.79 -24.64 -3.69
N ILE A 231 41.34 -23.98 -2.66
CA ILE A 231 41.26 -22.54 -2.51
C ILE A 231 42.40 -21.90 -3.31
N PRO A 232 42.11 -20.90 -4.16
CA PRO A 232 43.13 -20.15 -4.89
C PRO A 232 44.21 -19.58 -3.96
N GLN A 233 45.48 -19.81 -4.31
CA GLN A 233 46.64 -19.44 -3.48
C GLN A 233 46.73 -17.93 -3.22
N ASP A 234 46.21 -17.12 -4.13
CA ASP A 234 46.14 -15.67 -4.02
C ASP A 234 45.20 -15.17 -2.91
N LEU A 235 44.33 -16.03 -2.38
CA LEU A 235 43.44 -15.73 -1.25
C LEU A 235 44.07 -16.11 0.10
N LEU A 236 45.13 -16.93 0.10
CA LEU A 236 45.78 -17.35 1.34
C LEU A 236 46.55 -16.19 1.98
N SER A 237 46.53 -16.12 3.31
CA SER A 237 47.18 -15.09 4.14
C SER A 237 46.75 -13.64 3.88
N LYS A 238 45.80 -13.39 2.97
CA LYS A 238 45.16 -12.09 2.79
C LYS A 238 43.98 -11.93 3.74
N THR A 239 43.73 -10.69 4.15
CA THR A 239 42.49 -10.32 4.82
C THR A 239 41.35 -10.39 3.80
N LEU A 240 40.38 -11.25 4.08
CA LEU A 240 39.18 -11.47 3.30
C LEU A 240 37.99 -10.98 4.12
N GLU A 241 37.03 -10.38 3.44
CA GLU A 241 35.82 -9.86 4.06
C GLU A 241 34.60 -10.64 3.59
N VAL A 242 33.70 -10.95 4.53
CA VAL A 242 32.39 -11.50 4.21
C VAL A 242 31.31 -10.86 5.07
N THR A 243 30.17 -10.56 4.45
CA THR A 243 28.97 -10.10 5.15
C THR A 243 27.93 -11.21 5.17
N LEU A 244 27.48 -11.60 6.37
CA LEU A 244 26.53 -12.68 6.59
C LEU A 244 25.32 -12.22 7.40
N THR A 245 24.11 -12.57 7.00
CA THR A 245 22.87 -12.28 7.76
C THR A 245 22.88 -12.94 9.13
N SER A 246 22.48 -12.24 10.17
CA SER A 246 22.48 -12.70 11.56
C SER A 246 21.10 -12.52 12.20
N ASN A 247 20.83 -13.31 13.23
CA ASN A 247 19.66 -13.16 14.08
C ASN A 247 20.07 -12.57 15.45
N ALA A 248 19.31 -11.58 15.95
CA ALA A 248 19.55 -10.92 17.24
C ALA A 248 19.60 -11.90 18.43
N TYR A 249 18.92 -13.04 18.32
CA TYR A 249 18.75 -14.01 19.40
C TYR A 249 19.71 -15.20 19.31
N GLN A 250 20.66 -15.19 18.37
CA GLN A 250 21.58 -16.31 18.16
C GLN A 250 23.03 -15.84 18.25
N VAL A 251 23.81 -16.51 19.10
CA VAL A 251 25.27 -16.38 19.11
C VAL A 251 25.84 -17.34 18.07
N TYR A 252 26.65 -16.81 17.15
CA TYR A 252 27.23 -17.58 16.07
C TYR A 252 28.71 -17.86 16.29
N ASP A 253 29.13 -19.08 15.98
CA ASP A 253 30.54 -19.41 15.78
C ASP A 253 30.97 -18.91 14.40
N GLN A 254 31.74 -17.82 14.37
CA GLN A 254 32.18 -17.20 13.11
C GLN A 254 33.13 -18.10 12.32
N VAL A 255 33.93 -18.93 12.99
CA VAL A 255 34.84 -19.87 12.33
C VAL A 255 34.02 -20.88 11.54
N LEU A 256 33.01 -21.48 12.16
CA LEU A 256 32.13 -22.44 11.48
C LEU A 256 31.36 -21.79 10.32
N ARG A 257 30.90 -20.54 10.48
CA ARG A 257 30.18 -19.83 9.41
C ARG A 257 31.06 -19.53 8.21
N VAL A 258 32.26 -19.00 8.42
CA VAL A 258 33.22 -18.75 7.34
C VAL A 258 33.61 -20.06 6.67
N LYS A 259 33.87 -21.12 7.45
CA LYS A 259 34.16 -22.46 6.90
C LYS A 259 33.02 -22.97 6.03
N SER A 260 31.77 -22.89 6.49
CA SER A 260 30.59 -23.29 5.72
C SER A 260 30.49 -22.54 4.38
N LEU A 261 30.82 -21.25 4.37
CA LEU A 261 30.84 -20.45 3.13
C LEU A 261 31.97 -20.87 2.19
N LEU A 262 33.17 -21.11 2.71
CA LEU A 262 34.29 -21.62 1.92
C LEU A 262 33.97 -23.00 1.33
N ARG A 263 33.26 -23.86 2.08
CA ARG A 263 32.80 -25.17 1.63
C ARG A 263 31.92 -25.09 0.42
N GLU A 264 30.92 -24.22 0.48
CA GLU A 264 29.99 -24.02 -0.63
C GLU A 264 30.71 -23.45 -1.85
N LYS A 265 31.51 -22.39 -1.64
CA LYS A 265 32.19 -21.68 -2.72
C LYS A 265 33.23 -22.52 -3.45
N PHE A 266 34.01 -23.31 -2.70
CA PHE A 266 35.12 -24.12 -3.24
C PHE A 266 34.80 -25.62 -3.29
N ARG A 267 33.54 -26.00 -3.05
CA ARG A 267 33.06 -27.39 -3.09
C ARG A 267 33.93 -28.34 -2.25
N LEU A 268 34.18 -27.94 -1.01
CA LEU A 268 34.94 -28.72 -0.04
C LEU A 268 34.05 -29.80 0.57
N SER A 269 34.62 -30.97 0.86
CA SER A 269 33.99 -31.98 1.69
C SER A 269 34.13 -31.63 3.18
N ASP A 270 33.42 -32.35 4.05
CA ASP A 270 33.48 -32.12 5.50
C ASP A 270 34.88 -32.38 6.09
N SER A 271 35.59 -33.40 5.58
CA SER A 271 36.96 -33.70 6.02
C SER A 271 37.96 -32.63 5.56
N GLU A 272 37.82 -32.13 4.34
CA GLU A 272 38.63 -31.04 3.77
C GLU A 272 38.42 -29.72 4.51
N MET A 273 37.18 -29.42 4.92
CA MET A 273 36.88 -28.21 5.68
C MET A 273 37.51 -28.21 7.09
N ASN A 274 37.68 -29.39 7.69
CA ASN A 274 38.31 -29.52 8.99
C ASN A 274 39.83 -29.28 8.95
N THR A 275 40.48 -29.53 7.81
CA THR A 275 41.94 -29.33 7.67
C THR A 275 42.31 -27.89 7.31
N ILE A 276 41.37 -27.07 6.84
CA ILE A 276 41.59 -25.65 6.57
C ILE A 276 41.69 -24.89 7.89
N ASN A 277 42.76 -24.10 8.03
CA ASN A 277 43.00 -23.25 9.18
C ASN A 277 42.62 -21.80 8.83
N ILE A 278 41.72 -21.23 9.62
CA ILE A 278 41.28 -19.85 9.46
C ILE A 278 41.46 -19.08 10.76
N GLN A 279 41.73 -17.79 10.61
CA GLN A 279 41.79 -16.85 11.71
C GLN A 279 40.77 -15.75 11.47
N ILE A 280 39.90 -15.50 12.46
CA ILE A 280 39.03 -14.33 12.45
C ILE A 280 39.85 -13.15 12.98
N GLU A 281 39.97 -12.09 12.18
CA GLU A 281 40.67 -10.87 12.59
C GLU A 281 39.71 -9.89 13.27
N LYS A 282 38.53 -9.70 12.69
CA LYS A 282 37.53 -8.76 13.16
C LYS A 282 36.13 -9.27 12.91
N THR A 283 35.20 -8.88 13.77
CA THR A 283 33.77 -9.07 13.51
C THR A 283 33.04 -7.80 13.92
N GLU A 284 32.27 -7.25 13.00
CA GLU A 284 31.42 -6.09 13.21
C GLU A 284 29.96 -6.49 12.97
N ILE A 285 29.06 -5.93 13.77
CA ILE A 285 27.63 -6.12 13.60
C ILE A 285 27.08 -4.82 13.04
N ASN A 286 26.46 -4.90 11.88
CA ASN A 286 25.73 -3.80 11.26
C ASN A 286 24.26 -4.18 11.16
N SER A 287 23.37 -3.21 11.31
CA SER A 287 21.97 -3.38 10.96
C SER A 287 21.57 -2.40 9.88
N LEU A 288 20.73 -2.87 8.97
CA LEU A 288 20.04 -2.03 8.00
C LEU A 288 18.55 -2.11 8.29
N PHE A 289 17.93 -0.95 8.33
CA PHE A 289 16.49 -0.84 8.22
C PHE A 289 16.14 -0.95 6.75
N THR A 290 15.25 -1.88 6.42
CA THR A 290 14.60 -1.85 5.11
C THR A 290 13.78 -0.56 5.03
N SER A 291 13.92 0.21 3.95
CA SER A 291 13.20 1.48 3.80
C SER A 291 11.70 1.22 3.81
N ASP A 292 11.01 1.86 4.75
CA ASP A 292 9.57 1.96 4.73
C ASP A 292 9.20 2.93 3.59
N ASP A 293 8.88 2.36 2.42
CA ASP A 293 8.44 3.11 1.25
C ASP A 293 6.90 3.12 1.11
N HIS A 294 6.17 3.03 2.22
CA HIS A 294 4.71 3.09 2.23
C HIS A 294 4.23 4.50 1.86
N ALA A 295 3.31 4.56 0.91
CA ALA A 295 2.60 5.80 0.59
C ALA A 295 1.13 5.64 0.95
N ILE A 296 0.60 6.62 1.69
CA ILE A 296 -0.82 6.69 2.06
C ILE A 296 -1.39 7.99 1.49
N SER A 297 -2.53 7.88 0.82
CA SER A 297 -3.32 9.03 0.40
C SER A 297 -4.75 8.83 0.86
N SER A 298 -5.39 9.90 1.32
CA SER A 298 -6.82 9.89 1.67
C SER A 298 -7.57 10.97 0.91
N SER A 299 -8.81 10.68 0.56
CA SER A 299 -9.69 11.62 -0.14
C SER A 299 -11.12 11.50 0.38
N ARG A 300 -11.72 12.64 0.71
CA ARG A 300 -13.15 12.73 1.05
C ARG A 300 -13.94 12.97 -0.22
N LEU A 301 -15.03 12.23 -0.40
CA LEU A 301 -15.88 12.34 -1.59
C LEU A 301 -17.12 13.19 -1.34
N ASN A 302 -17.42 14.06 -2.30
CA ASN A 302 -18.67 14.78 -2.35
C ASN A 302 -19.73 13.96 -3.10
N PRO A 303 -21.00 14.00 -2.66
CA PRO A 303 -22.08 13.34 -3.35
C PRO A 303 -22.45 14.04 -4.66
N ASN A 304 -22.90 13.27 -5.65
CA ASN A 304 -23.69 13.75 -6.77
C ASN A 304 -25.18 13.48 -6.51
N MET A 305 -26.00 14.52 -6.57
CA MET A 305 -27.44 14.48 -6.26
C MET A 305 -28.28 14.56 -7.54
N TYR A 306 -29.30 13.72 -7.62
CA TYR A 306 -30.27 13.73 -8.71
C TYR A 306 -31.65 14.07 -8.15
N PHE A 307 -32.28 15.09 -8.72
CA PHE A 307 -33.58 15.61 -8.31
C PHE A 307 -34.72 15.03 -9.16
N ARG A 308 -35.94 15.15 -8.65
CA ARG A 308 -37.17 14.83 -9.37
C ARG A 308 -37.75 16.08 -10.01
#